data_AF-A0A534JC57-F1
#
_entry.id   AF-A0A534JC57-F1
#
_cell.length_a   1.000
_cell.length_b   1.000
_cell.length_c   1.000
_cell.angle_alpha   90.00
_cell.angle_beta   90.00
_cell.angle_gamma   90.00
#
_symmetry.space_group_name_H-M   'P 1'
#
loop_
_entity.id
_entity.type
_entity.pdbx_description
1 polymer ?
#
loop_
_entity_poly.entity_id
_entity_poly.type
_entity_poly.pdbx_seq_one_letter_code
_entity_poly.pdbx_strand_id
1 'polypeptide(L)'
;MGPQPLILVAGAITLVLGVYVGRGRVSGGKALDPGEFKKARKPRRSTEIKEFLNIDSQEGFDIEALNSIDIRVLTKEAPADKELAREVMAKIESLILRIRSETEDPAPAGAILRNKTLDWYRRSPSTRTWSEEMAPRWGGIFHESKVPGGRLSPKLSVRMAGLHAECAKASGWGFLRGRAIDKLLTKGSKRSNPPLIPAVAQAYLDDLARSRRVPDRPIGMERISELARRVGQAEMNRTLGQIFRHEGTGPVTVIDTRYNPDIGTVAVRPPSPRAAGDAVSYDLVHTKVSAAGPSMGPDLGTTDAGSPWERGPVAQKDWEGILGLLQKQKGKLEPPPIENYRNNESYLELRAVIVTDETARRAFLTIRWKGKPSGLALLAELLAEGSFIPDVETDGDYLEAELGHLEKGDTNYRPKEGRWTLGEIKIVREVAEGNVRTYRVDGKLKD
;
A
#
# COMPACT_ATOMS: atom_id res chain seq x y z
N MET A 1 -74.79 16.12 11.51
CA MET A 1 -74.87 15.78 10.07
C MET A 1 -73.50 16.06 9.49
N GLY A 2 -72.70 15.16 8.96
CA GLY A 2 -72.77 13.73 8.66
C GLY A 2 -71.51 13.47 7.83
N PRO A 3 -70.71 12.42 8.10
CA PRO A 3 -69.41 12.22 7.46
C PRO A 3 -69.57 11.61 6.06
N GLN A 4 -68.64 11.92 5.15
CA GLN A 4 -68.49 11.23 3.87
C GLN A 4 -67.03 10.82 3.63
N PRO A 5 -66.79 9.71 2.91
CA PRO A 5 -65.88 8.67 3.39
C PRO A 5 -64.59 8.51 2.57
N LEU A 6 -63.65 7.83 3.22
CA LEU A 6 -62.45 7.21 2.65
C LEU A 6 -62.79 6.31 1.46
N ILE A 7 -62.07 6.50 0.35
CA ILE A 7 -61.95 5.50 -0.72
C ILE A 7 -60.54 4.93 -0.67
N LEU A 8 -60.48 3.67 -0.22
CA LEU A 8 -59.36 2.76 -0.33
C LEU A 8 -59.29 2.27 -1.79
N VAL A 9 -58.19 2.51 -2.49
CA VAL A 9 -57.92 1.86 -3.79
C VAL A 9 -56.90 0.75 -3.57
N ALA A 10 -57.40 -0.47 -3.44
CA ALA A 10 -56.63 -1.70 -3.53
C ALA A 10 -56.49 -2.08 -5.02
N GLY A 11 -55.30 -1.89 -5.58
CA GLY A 11 -54.96 -2.34 -6.93
C GLY A 11 -54.42 -3.77 -6.92
N ALA A 12 -55.28 -4.75 -7.18
CA ALA A 12 -54.90 -6.11 -7.53
C ALA A 12 -54.53 -6.16 -9.02
N ILE A 13 -53.29 -6.54 -9.34
CA ILE A 13 -52.85 -6.80 -10.73
C ILE A 13 -52.96 -8.31 -10.99
N THR A 14 -53.89 -8.64 -11.88
CA THR A 14 -54.19 -9.97 -12.38
C THR A 14 -53.08 -10.50 -13.29
N LEU A 15 -52.65 -11.73 -13.01
CA LEU A 15 -51.73 -12.54 -13.82
C LEU A 15 -52.45 -13.03 -15.10
N VAL A 16 -51.91 -12.72 -16.28
CA VAL A 16 -52.36 -13.28 -17.55
C VAL A 16 -51.60 -14.57 -17.83
N LEU A 17 -52.29 -15.71 -17.72
CA LEU A 17 -51.83 -17.02 -18.18
C LEU A 17 -52.24 -17.20 -19.65
N GLY A 18 -51.24 -17.24 -20.54
CA GLY A 18 -51.43 -17.59 -21.94
C GLY A 18 -51.70 -19.08 -22.11
N VAL A 19 -52.89 -19.40 -22.59
CA VAL A 19 -53.30 -20.72 -23.09
C VAL A 19 -52.93 -20.78 -24.57
N TYR A 20 -52.10 -21.76 -24.97
CA TYR A 20 -51.93 -22.13 -26.38
C TYR A 20 -52.41 -23.57 -26.55
N VAL A 21 -53.51 -23.72 -27.29
CA VAL A 21 -54.13 -24.98 -27.69
C VAL A 21 -53.53 -25.40 -29.04
N GLY A 22 -52.74 -26.46 -29.05
CA GLY A 22 -52.28 -27.14 -30.27
C GLY A 22 -52.93 -28.51 -30.38
N ARG A 23 -53.86 -28.64 -31.33
CA ARG A 23 -54.68 -29.82 -31.62
C ARG A 23 -53.91 -30.78 -32.53
N GLY A 24 -53.62 -31.99 -32.05
CA GLY A 24 -53.05 -33.08 -32.87
C GLY A 24 -53.36 -34.43 -32.23
N ARG A 25 -54.10 -35.28 -32.94
CA ARG A 25 -54.65 -36.55 -32.47
C ARG A 25 -53.99 -37.69 -33.24
N VAL A 26 -53.16 -38.52 -32.60
CA VAL A 26 -52.96 -39.94 -32.98
C VAL A 26 -52.63 -40.78 -31.73
N SER A 27 -53.53 -41.73 -31.45
CA SER A 27 -53.37 -43.08 -30.88
C SER A 27 -52.08 -43.50 -30.15
N GLY A 28 -52.25 -44.04 -28.92
CA GLY A 28 -51.36 -45.11 -28.42
C GLY A 28 -50.94 -45.04 -26.94
N GLY A 29 -51.75 -45.63 -26.05
CA GLY A 29 -51.37 -46.30 -24.80
C GLY A 29 -50.24 -45.77 -23.89
N LYS A 30 -50.62 -45.16 -22.76
CA LYS A 30 -50.30 -45.54 -21.37
C LYS A 30 -50.68 -44.38 -20.45
N ALA A 31 -51.41 -44.68 -19.37
CA ALA A 31 -51.73 -43.72 -18.32
C ALA A 31 -50.42 -43.21 -17.70
N LEU A 32 -50.17 -41.90 -17.82
CA LEU A 32 -49.12 -41.22 -17.07
C LEU A 32 -49.62 -40.98 -15.65
N ASP A 33 -48.82 -41.44 -14.69
CA ASP A 33 -49.00 -41.33 -13.25
C ASP A 33 -49.16 -39.85 -12.82
N PRO A 34 -50.12 -39.46 -11.96
CA PRO A 34 -50.36 -38.06 -11.58
C PRO A 34 -49.29 -37.45 -10.64
N GLY A 35 -48.10 -38.04 -10.54
CA GLY A 35 -47.07 -37.69 -9.55
C GLY A 35 -45.95 -36.75 -10.04
N GLU A 36 -45.83 -36.45 -11.32
CA GLU A 36 -44.67 -35.72 -11.87
C GLU A 36 -44.97 -34.27 -12.31
N PHE A 37 -45.79 -33.53 -11.56
CA PHE A 37 -45.88 -32.09 -11.74
C PHE A 37 -44.97 -31.33 -10.76
N LYS A 38 -43.86 -30.85 -11.33
CA LYS A 38 -43.04 -29.71 -10.89
C LYS A 38 -42.14 -29.97 -9.68
N LYS A 39 -41.03 -30.69 -9.90
CA LYS A 39 -39.76 -30.26 -9.29
C LYS A 39 -39.51 -28.84 -9.80
N ALA A 40 -39.80 -27.84 -8.96
CA ALA A 40 -39.44 -26.46 -9.22
C ALA A 40 -37.96 -26.45 -9.60
N ARG A 41 -37.68 -26.15 -10.87
CA ARG A 41 -36.30 -26.02 -11.36
C ARG A 41 -35.65 -24.99 -10.46
N LYS A 42 -34.69 -25.41 -9.60
CA LYS A 42 -34.00 -24.50 -8.68
C LYS A 42 -33.59 -23.27 -9.51
N PRO A 43 -33.96 -22.04 -9.09
CA PRO A 43 -33.64 -20.86 -9.87
C PRO A 43 -32.12 -20.87 -10.14
N ARG A 44 -31.74 -20.66 -11.40
CA ARG A 44 -30.32 -20.59 -11.77
C ARG A 44 -29.71 -19.46 -10.93
N ARG A 45 -28.73 -19.81 -10.09
CA ARG A 45 -27.95 -18.83 -9.33
C ARG A 45 -27.36 -17.80 -10.29
N SER A 46 -27.49 -16.53 -9.94
CA SER A 46 -26.82 -15.42 -10.62
C SER A 46 -25.31 -15.63 -10.65
N THR A 47 -24.66 -14.92 -11.58
CA THR A 47 -23.21 -14.83 -11.68
C THR A 47 -22.59 -14.31 -10.38
N GLU A 48 -23.22 -13.30 -9.78
CA GLU A 48 -22.82 -12.61 -8.56
C GLU A 48 -22.80 -13.55 -7.36
N ILE A 49 -23.80 -14.43 -7.21
CA ILE A 49 -23.79 -15.46 -6.17
C ILE A 49 -22.63 -16.42 -6.35
N LYS A 50 -22.39 -16.88 -7.59
CA LYS A 50 -21.32 -17.84 -7.85
C LYS A 50 -19.95 -17.24 -7.59
N GLU A 51 -19.73 -16.02 -8.07
CA GLU A 51 -18.50 -15.26 -7.82
C GLU A 51 -18.29 -15.04 -6.33
N PHE A 52 -19.31 -14.61 -5.60
CA PHE A 52 -19.25 -14.40 -4.14
C PHE A 52 -18.83 -15.67 -3.40
N LEU A 53 -19.45 -16.80 -3.71
CA LEU A 53 -19.17 -18.07 -3.06
C LEU A 53 -17.78 -18.64 -3.42
N ASN A 54 -17.23 -18.25 -4.57
CA ASN A 54 -15.91 -18.68 -5.03
C ASN A 54 -14.73 -17.85 -4.47
N ILE A 55 -14.95 -16.72 -3.81
CA ILE A 55 -13.86 -15.89 -3.26
C ILE A 55 -13.08 -16.66 -2.20
N ASP A 56 -11.77 -16.87 -2.38
CA ASP A 56 -10.96 -17.52 -1.34
C ASP A 56 -10.82 -16.63 -0.11
N SER A 57 -10.99 -17.20 1.09
CA SER A 57 -10.75 -16.51 2.37
C SER A 57 -9.30 -16.62 2.88
N GLN A 58 -8.48 -17.45 2.23
CA GLN A 58 -7.11 -17.79 2.62
C GLN A 58 -6.09 -17.23 1.60
N GLU A 59 -5.53 -18.07 0.72
CA GLU A 59 -4.52 -17.67 -0.26
C GLU A 59 -5.21 -17.07 -1.51
N GLY A 60 -4.75 -15.89 -1.95
CA GLY A 60 -5.36 -15.22 -3.11
C GLY A 60 -6.66 -14.45 -2.83
N PHE A 61 -6.96 -14.12 -1.56
CA PHE A 61 -8.09 -13.24 -1.23
C PHE A 61 -8.00 -11.91 -1.99
N ASP A 62 -9.02 -11.63 -2.80
CA ASP A 62 -9.13 -10.40 -3.58
C ASP A 62 -10.26 -9.52 -3.03
N ILE A 63 -9.86 -8.53 -2.22
CA ILE A 63 -10.78 -7.57 -1.63
C ILE A 63 -11.50 -6.71 -2.67
N GLU A 64 -10.88 -6.47 -3.83
CA GLU A 64 -11.47 -5.67 -4.89
C GLU A 64 -12.52 -6.47 -5.66
N ALA A 65 -12.23 -7.74 -5.97
CA ALA A 65 -13.22 -8.66 -6.52
C ALA A 65 -14.44 -8.72 -5.59
N LEU A 66 -14.23 -8.92 -4.29
CA LEU A 66 -15.31 -8.88 -3.30
C LEU A 66 -16.05 -7.54 -3.29
N ASN A 67 -15.33 -6.41 -3.33
CA ASN A 67 -15.94 -5.08 -3.29
C ASN A 67 -16.84 -4.82 -4.51
N SER A 68 -16.46 -5.38 -5.67
CA SER A 68 -17.13 -5.21 -6.96
C SER A 68 -18.44 -5.99 -7.10
N ILE A 69 -18.68 -6.99 -6.24
CA ILE A 69 -19.91 -7.79 -6.28
C ILE A 69 -21.12 -6.90 -5.94
N ASP A 70 -22.16 -6.97 -6.77
CA ASP A 70 -23.41 -6.28 -6.49
C ASP A 70 -24.15 -6.93 -5.32
N ILE A 71 -23.95 -6.35 -4.14
CA ILE A 71 -24.60 -6.75 -2.90
C ILE A 71 -26.13 -6.77 -3.02
N ARG A 72 -26.73 -5.95 -3.90
CA ARG A 72 -28.19 -5.88 -4.07
C ARG A 72 -28.73 -7.18 -4.67
N VAL A 73 -27.98 -7.79 -5.59
CA VAL A 73 -28.31 -9.11 -6.16
C VAL A 73 -28.26 -10.16 -5.05
N LEU A 74 -27.20 -10.16 -4.24
CA LEU A 74 -27.06 -11.06 -3.10
C LEU A 74 -28.20 -10.90 -2.08
N THR A 75 -28.55 -9.67 -1.70
CA THR A 75 -29.64 -9.39 -0.73
C THR A 75 -31.01 -9.79 -1.29
N LYS A 76 -31.20 -9.78 -2.61
CA LYS A 76 -32.47 -10.19 -3.23
C LYS A 76 -32.58 -11.71 -3.36
N GLU A 77 -31.52 -12.37 -3.80
CA GLU A 77 -31.55 -13.80 -4.14
C GLU A 77 -31.24 -14.71 -2.95
N ALA A 78 -30.26 -14.36 -2.11
CA ALA A 78 -29.82 -15.25 -1.03
C ALA A 78 -30.91 -15.48 0.04
N PRO A 79 -31.63 -14.44 0.54
CA PRO A 79 -32.71 -14.64 1.51
C PRO A 79 -33.93 -15.38 0.94
N ALA A 80 -34.08 -15.49 -0.38
CA ALA A 80 -35.20 -16.18 -1.02
C ALA A 80 -35.10 -17.72 -0.93
N ASP A 81 -33.91 -18.26 -0.66
CA ASP A 81 -33.65 -19.69 -0.49
C ASP A 81 -32.91 -19.95 0.82
N LYS A 82 -33.51 -20.75 1.71
CA LYS A 82 -32.94 -21.06 3.04
C LYS A 82 -31.59 -21.77 2.97
N GLU A 83 -31.35 -22.62 1.98
CA GLU A 83 -30.06 -23.30 1.81
C GLU A 83 -28.99 -22.29 1.39
N LEU A 84 -29.31 -21.49 0.39
CA LEU A 84 -28.44 -20.44 -0.13
C LEU A 84 -28.15 -19.36 0.91
N ALA A 85 -29.13 -18.93 1.69
CA ALA A 85 -28.94 -18.01 2.81
C ALA A 85 -27.92 -18.54 3.82
N ARG A 86 -27.94 -19.85 4.13
CA ARG A 86 -26.95 -20.48 5.02
C ARG A 86 -25.56 -20.52 4.40
N GLU A 87 -25.47 -20.85 3.11
CA GLU A 87 -24.22 -20.88 2.36
C GLU A 87 -23.57 -19.49 2.31
N VAL A 88 -24.35 -18.45 1.99
CA VAL A 88 -23.90 -17.05 2.00
C VAL A 88 -23.50 -16.59 3.40
N MET A 89 -24.27 -16.93 4.45
CA MET A 89 -23.86 -16.61 5.83
C MET A 89 -22.53 -17.25 6.21
N ALA A 90 -22.35 -18.54 5.95
CA ALA A 90 -21.12 -19.25 6.25
C ALA A 90 -19.93 -18.64 5.51
N LYS A 91 -20.14 -18.21 4.25
CA LYS A 91 -19.14 -17.50 3.47
C LYS A 91 -18.79 -16.14 4.06
N ILE A 92 -19.78 -15.35 4.50
CA ILE A 92 -19.51 -14.07 5.17
C ILE A 92 -18.74 -14.29 6.47
N GLU A 93 -19.12 -15.29 7.26
CA GLU A 93 -18.45 -15.66 8.51
C GLU A 93 -16.98 -16.04 8.26
N SER A 94 -16.66 -16.70 7.15
CA SER A 94 -15.27 -17.02 6.78
C SER A 94 -14.47 -15.82 6.26
N LEU A 95 -15.12 -14.84 5.60
CA LEU A 95 -14.45 -13.67 5.02
C LEU A 95 -14.28 -12.51 6.01
N ILE A 96 -15.19 -12.34 6.98
CA ILE A 96 -15.29 -11.08 7.74
C ILE A 96 -14.03 -10.73 8.54
N LEU A 97 -13.36 -11.73 9.13
CA LEU A 97 -12.11 -11.49 9.86
C LEU A 97 -10.99 -11.04 8.93
N ARG A 98 -10.92 -11.62 7.72
CA ARG A 98 -9.95 -11.22 6.70
C ARG A 98 -10.21 -9.81 6.19
N ILE A 99 -11.48 -9.50 5.87
CA ILE A 99 -11.90 -8.15 5.46
C ILE A 99 -11.49 -7.12 6.52
N ARG A 100 -11.73 -7.40 7.80
CA ARG A 100 -11.36 -6.49 8.89
C ARG A 100 -9.84 -6.32 8.98
N SER A 101 -9.07 -7.40 8.93
CA SER A 101 -7.62 -7.29 8.96
C SER A 101 -7.08 -6.45 7.79
N GLU A 102 -7.60 -6.65 6.59
CA GLU A 102 -7.16 -5.86 5.43
C GLU A 102 -7.60 -4.40 5.43
N THR A 103 -8.73 -4.07 6.09
CA THR A 103 -9.32 -2.73 6.05
C THR A 103 -9.12 -1.90 7.33
N GLU A 104 -8.73 -2.52 8.44
CA GLU A 104 -8.60 -1.88 9.75
C GLU A 104 -7.16 -1.90 10.27
N ASP A 105 -6.35 -2.89 9.88
CA ASP A 105 -4.95 -2.95 10.29
C ASP A 105 -4.08 -2.07 9.37
N PRO A 106 -3.20 -1.20 9.92
CA PRO A 106 -2.47 -0.23 9.12
C PRO A 106 -1.51 -0.86 8.10
N ALA A 107 -0.89 -2.00 8.42
CA ALA A 107 0.07 -2.65 7.52
C ALA A 107 -0.60 -3.29 6.27
N PRO A 108 -1.63 -4.16 6.40
CA PRO A 108 -2.41 -4.64 5.27
C PRO A 108 -3.07 -3.52 4.46
N ALA A 109 -3.68 -2.54 5.14
CA ALA A 109 -4.28 -1.38 4.46
C ALA A 109 -3.23 -0.63 3.63
N GLY A 110 -2.07 -0.36 4.22
CA GLY A 110 -0.94 0.27 3.51
C GLY A 110 -0.48 -0.53 2.29
N ALA A 111 -0.44 -1.87 2.36
CA ALA A 111 -0.09 -2.71 1.21
C ALA A 111 -1.10 -2.55 0.05
N ILE A 112 -2.40 -2.57 0.36
CA ILE A 112 -3.45 -2.33 -0.64
C ILE A 112 -3.31 -0.94 -1.25
N LEU A 113 -3.16 0.11 -0.43
CA LEU A 113 -3.03 1.47 -0.93
C LEU A 113 -1.79 1.65 -1.81
N ARG A 114 -0.66 1.03 -1.48
CA ARG A 114 0.53 1.03 -2.36
C ARG A 114 0.24 0.39 -3.70
N ASN A 115 -0.40 -0.78 -3.71
CA ASN A 115 -0.79 -1.46 -4.96
C ASN A 115 -1.75 -0.59 -5.81
N LYS A 116 -2.73 0.06 -5.18
CA LYS A 116 -3.64 0.99 -5.88
C LYS A 116 -2.93 2.26 -6.36
N THR A 117 -1.94 2.74 -5.63
CA THR A 117 -1.11 3.88 -6.07
C THR A 117 -0.25 3.49 -7.28
N LEU A 118 0.31 2.26 -7.30
CA LEU A 118 1.09 1.76 -8.46
C LEU A 118 0.20 1.64 -9.69
N ASP A 119 -0.99 1.10 -9.50
CA ASP A 119 -2.00 0.95 -10.52
C ASP A 119 -2.44 2.29 -11.10
N TRP A 120 -2.72 3.24 -10.21
CA TRP A 120 -2.98 4.64 -10.54
C TRP A 120 -1.81 5.28 -11.31
N TYR A 121 -0.57 5.10 -10.87
CA TYR A 121 0.61 5.67 -11.53
C TYR A 121 0.75 5.16 -12.98
N ARG A 122 0.54 3.86 -13.19
CA ARG A 122 0.73 3.19 -14.48
C ARG A 122 -0.45 3.42 -15.44
N ARG A 123 -1.70 3.29 -14.98
CA ARG A 123 -2.88 3.25 -15.86
C ARG A 123 -3.65 4.56 -15.96
N SER A 124 -3.69 5.39 -14.91
CA SER A 124 -4.52 6.62 -14.94
C SER A 124 -4.18 7.63 -16.04
N PRO A 125 -2.93 7.77 -16.52
CA PRO A 125 -2.63 8.65 -17.66
C PRO A 125 -3.31 8.20 -18.95
N SER A 126 -3.38 6.89 -19.22
CA SER A 126 -3.93 6.34 -20.47
C SER A 126 -5.43 6.07 -20.42
N THR A 127 -6.03 5.91 -19.24
CA THR A 127 -7.46 5.68 -19.08
C THR A 127 -8.24 7.00 -19.01
N ARG A 128 -9.00 7.33 -20.07
CA ARG A 128 -9.83 8.56 -20.12
C ARG A 128 -10.98 8.53 -19.12
N THR A 129 -11.59 7.37 -18.92
CA THR A 129 -12.71 7.07 -18.03
C THR A 129 -12.28 6.74 -16.61
N TRP A 130 -11.02 7.02 -16.23
CA TRP A 130 -10.43 6.60 -14.95
C TRP A 130 -11.31 6.96 -13.75
N SER A 131 -11.76 8.22 -13.69
CA SER A 131 -12.58 8.71 -12.59
C SER A 131 -13.98 8.11 -12.53
N GLU A 132 -14.51 7.65 -13.66
CA GLU A 132 -15.81 7.01 -13.74
C GLU A 132 -15.74 5.53 -13.36
N GLU A 133 -14.63 4.86 -13.72
CA GLU A 133 -14.43 3.43 -13.49
C GLU A 133 -13.89 3.12 -12.08
N MET A 134 -12.86 3.85 -11.62
CA MET A 134 -12.16 3.51 -10.39
C MET A 134 -12.92 3.95 -9.15
N ALA A 135 -13.64 5.06 -9.23
CA ALA A 135 -14.45 5.58 -8.14
C ALA A 135 -15.46 4.56 -7.56
N PRO A 136 -16.36 3.95 -8.36
CA PRO A 136 -17.28 2.94 -7.84
C PRO A 136 -16.56 1.64 -7.46
N ARG A 137 -15.43 1.34 -8.08
CA ARG A 137 -14.64 0.12 -7.84
C ARG A 137 -13.88 0.16 -6.50
N TRP A 138 -13.37 1.33 -6.11
CA TRP A 138 -12.59 1.52 -4.88
C TRP A 138 -13.40 2.14 -3.74
N GLY A 139 -14.55 2.73 -4.04
CA GLY A 139 -15.46 3.29 -3.06
C GLY A 139 -15.97 2.23 -2.09
N GLY A 140 -15.91 2.54 -0.79
CA GLY A 140 -16.50 1.68 0.24
C GLY A 140 -15.62 0.52 0.70
N ILE A 141 -14.37 0.39 0.25
CA ILE A 141 -13.48 -0.69 0.71
C ILE A 141 -13.16 -0.52 2.19
N PHE A 142 -12.63 0.65 2.57
CA PHE A 142 -12.12 0.91 3.92
C PHE A 142 -13.14 1.64 4.80
N HIS A 143 -13.85 2.61 4.24
CA HIS A 143 -14.82 3.44 4.93
C HIS A 143 -15.92 3.88 3.97
N GLU A 144 -16.98 4.50 4.48
CA GLU A 144 -17.97 5.16 3.64
C GLU A 144 -17.27 6.16 2.70
N SER A 145 -17.48 5.96 1.39
CA SER A 145 -16.94 6.78 0.31
C SER A 145 -17.99 7.75 -0.21
N LYS A 146 -17.57 8.99 -0.50
CA LYS A 146 -18.42 10.10 -0.97
C LYS A 146 -17.99 10.58 -2.37
N VAL A 147 -17.84 9.66 -3.30
CA VAL A 147 -17.51 9.98 -4.70
C VAL A 147 -18.63 10.82 -5.35
N PRO A 148 -18.30 11.91 -6.06
CA PRO A 148 -19.24 12.58 -6.96
C PRO A 148 -19.80 11.61 -8.02
N GLY A 149 -21.13 11.54 -8.19
CA GLY A 149 -21.75 10.67 -9.21
C GLY A 149 -22.73 9.59 -8.71
N GLY A 150 -23.03 9.52 -7.42
CA GLY A 150 -24.38 9.06 -7.00
C GLY A 150 -24.55 7.72 -6.29
N ARG A 151 -23.54 7.13 -5.65
CA ARG A 151 -23.80 6.10 -4.62
C ARG A 151 -22.86 6.31 -3.42
N LEU A 152 -23.43 6.67 -2.27
CA LEU A 152 -22.77 6.42 -0.99
C LEU A 152 -22.51 4.91 -0.94
N SER A 153 -21.23 4.53 -0.88
CA SER A 153 -20.84 3.14 -0.73
C SER A 153 -20.46 2.92 0.73
N PRO A 154 -21.32 2.28 1.54
CA PRO A 154 -20.96 1.93 2.91
C PRO A 154 -19.73 1.04 2.92
N LYS A 155 -18.98 1.11 4.03
CA LYS A 155 -17.82 0.26 4.29
C LYS A 155 -18.13 -1.22 4.01
N LEU A 156 -17.21 -1.93 3.37
CA LEU A 156 -17.39 -3.31 2.93
C LEU A 156 -17.78 -4.26 4.07
N SER A 157 -17.13 -4.15 5.24
CA SER A 157 -17.47 -4.96 6.40
C SER A 157 -18.90 -4.71 6.90
N VAL A 158 -19.39 -3.47 6.81
CA VAL A 158 -20.77 -3.11 7.17
C VAL A 158 -21.77 -3.68 6.15
N ARG A 159 -21.43 -3.63 4.85
CA ARG A 159 -22.27 -4.25 3.80
C ARG A 159 -22.39 -5.77 3.98
N MET A 160 -21.28 -6.44 4.27
CA MET A 160 -21.25 -7.88 4.55
C MET A 160 -22.06 -8.23 5.79
N ALA A 161 -21.93 -7.46 6.87
CA ALA A 161 -22.72 -7.64 8.08
C ALA A 161 -24.22 -7.48 7.84
N GLY A 162 -24.61 -6.47 7.06
CA GLY A 162 -26.01 -6.25 6.66
C GLY A 162 -26.56 -7.42 5.86
N LEU A 163 -25.82 -7.92 4.87
CA LEU A 163 -26.23 -9.10 4.08
C LEU A 163 -26.39 -10.35 4.95
N HIS A 164 -25.47 -10.58 5.88
CA HIS A 164 -25.58 -11.71 6.81
C HIS A 164 -26.81 -11.59 7.70
N ALA A 165 -27.10 -10.41 8.25
CA ALA A 165 -28.29 -10.19 9.06
C ALA A 165 -29.59 -10.49 8.28
N GLU A 166 -29.67 -10.08 7.02
CA GLU A 166 -30.81 -10.40 6.14
C GLU A 166 -30.92 -11.92 5.88
N CYS A 167 -29.81 -12.60 5.62
CA CYS A 167 -29.80 -14.06 5.46
C CYS A 167 -30.14 -14.81 6.77
N ALA A 168 -29.73 -14.27 7.92
CA ALA A 168 -30.03 -14.84 9.24
C ALA A 168 -31.52 -14.75 9.55
N LYS A 169 -32.17 -13.62 9.22
CA LYS A 169 -33.62 -13.46 9.34
C LYS A 169 -34.36 -14.48 8.47
N ALA A 170 -34.00 -14.59 7.19
CA ALA A 170 -34.66 -15.50 6.25
C ALA A 170 -34.48 -16.99 6.56
N SER A 171 -33.33 -17.37 7.11
CA SER A 171 -33.04 -18.77 7.50
C SER A 171 -33.71 -19.20 8.80
N GLY A 172 -34.34 -18.28 9.55
CA GLY A 172 -34.97 -18.56 10.86
C GLY A 172 -34.01 -18.50 12.05
N TRP A 173 -32.77 -18.03 11.86
CA TRP A 173 -31.71 -17.97 12.88
C TRP A 173 -31.39 -16.53 13.34
N GLY A 174 -32.25 -15.56 13.00
CA GLY A 174 -31.98 -14.12 13.06
C GLY A 174 -31.40 -13.61 14.38
N PHE A 175 -31.84 -14.14 15.53
CA PHE A 175 -31.42 -13.62 16.83
C PHE A 175 -30.08 -14.19 17.34
N LEU A 176 -29.80 -15.48 17.10
CA LEU A 176 -28.60 -16.15 17.60
C LEU A 176 -27.36 -15.83 16.74
N ARG A 177 -27.51 -15.79 15.41
CA ARG A 177 -26.38 -15.55 14.49
C ARG A 177 -26.11 -14.08 14.21
N GLY A 178 -27.11 -13.20 14.29
CA GLY A 178 -26.87 -11.75 14.23
C GLY A 178 -25.89 -11.28 15.32
N ARG A 179 -26.07 -11.79 16.56
CA ARG A 179 -25.13 -11.56 17.67
C ARG A 179 -23.73 -12.12 17.42
N ALA A 180 -23.58 -13.16 16.62
CA ALA A 180 -22.27 -13.74 16.32
C ALA A 180 -21.46 -12.81 15.41
N ILE A 181 -22.10 -12.21 14.40
CA ILE A 181 -21.46 -11.18 13.58
C ILE A 181 -21.20 -9.91 14.37
N ASP A 182 -22.14 -9.43 15.19
CA ASP A 182 -21.88 -8.26 16.03
C ASP A 182 -20.68 -8.49 16.96
N LYS A 183 -20.56 -9.70 17.53
CA LYS A 183 -19.37 -10.09 18.29
C LYS A 183 -18.11 -10.11 17.42
N LEU A 184 -18.17 -10.62 16.19
CA LEU A 184 -17.02 -10.62 15.28
C LEU A 184 -16.62 -9.22 14.82
N LEU A 185 -17.56 -8.28 14.69
CA LEU A 185 -17.31 -6.87 14.34
C LEU A 185 -16.78 -6.07 15.53
N THR A 186 -17.22 -6.41 16.75
CA THR A 186 -16.81 -5.72 17.98
C THR A 186 -15.59 -6.35 18.65
N LYS A 187 -15.19 -7.58 18.28
CA LYS A 187 -13.99 -8.25 18.79
C LYS A 187 -12.77 -7.36 18.50
N GLY A 188 -12.10 -6.92 19.56
CA GLY A 188 -10.93 -6.03 19.51
C GLY A 188 -11.24 -4.52 19.55
N SER A 189 -12.51 -4.10 19.45
CA SER A 189 -12.90 -2.69 19.46
C SER A 189 -13.25 -2.21 20.88
N LYS A 190 -12.23 -2.08 21.74
CA LYS A 190 -12.35 -1.43 23.07
C LYS A 190 -11.86 0.03 23.06
N ARG A 191 -11.91 0.73 21.93
CA ARG A 191 -11.50 2.13 21.83
C ARG A 191 -12.72 3.04 21.85
N SER A 192 -12.67 4.11 22.65
CA SER A 192 -13.74 5.10 22.80
C SER A 192 -14.00 5.90 21.52
N ASN A 193 -13.03 5.93 20.59
CA ASN A 193 -13.16 6.55 19.28
C ASN A 193 -12.96 5.51 18.16
N PRO A 194 -13.74 5.59 17.07
CA PRO A 194 -13.54 4.74 15.90
C PRO A 194 -12.12 4.95 15.35
N PRO A 195 -11.43 3.88 14.93
CA PRO A 195 -10.09 3.99 14.38
C PRO A 195 -10.10 4.88 13.12
N LEU A 196 -9.13 5.79 13.01
CA LEU A 196 -9.04 6.76 11.92
C LEU A 196 -8.47 6.16 10.62
N ILE A 197 -7.73 5.05 10.73
CA ILE A 197 -7.09 4.33 9.62
C ILE A 197 -8.03 4.08 8.43
N PRO A 198 -9.24 3.49 8.62
CA PRO A 198 -10.09 3.17 7.48
C PRO A 198 -10.62 4.44 6.80
N ALA A 199 -10.90 5.50 7.55
CA ALA A 199 -11.35 6.78 7.01
C ALA A 199 -10.24 7.47 6.19
N VAL A 200 -8.99 7.45 6.68
CA VAL A 200 -7.83 7.99 5.97
C VAL A 200 -7.52 7.16 4.72
N ALA A 201 -7.56 5.83 4.82
CA ALA A 201 -7.35 4.94 3.69
C ALA A 201 -8.41 5.15 2.59
N GLN A 202 -9.69 5.28 2.96
CA GLN A 202 -10.74 5.57 1.99
C GLN A 202 -10.58 6.95 1.36
N ALA A 203 -10.30 7.99 2.15
CA ALA A 203 -10.09 9.34 1.63
C ALA A 203 -8.93 9.38 0.62
N TYR A 204 -7.84 8.67 0.91
CA TYR A 204 -6.71 8.52 0.00
C TYR A 204 -7.12 7.84 -1.32
N LEU A 205 -7.89 6.74 -1.25
CA LEU A 205 -8.39 6.08 -2.46
C LEU A 205 -9.38 6.93 -3.24
N ASP A 206 -10.26 7.66 -2.57
CA ASP A 206 -11.23 8.55 -3.22
C ASP A 206 -10.50 9.66 -4.01
N ASP A 207 -9.42 10.22 -3.45
CA ASP A 207 -8.59 11.22 -4.12
C ASP A 207 -7.85 10.63 -5.34
N LEU A 208 -7.28 9.42 -5.23
CA LEU A 208 -6.64 8.71 -6.35
C LEU A 208 -7.63 8.30 -7.45
N ALA A 209 -8.80 7.82 -7.06
CA ALA A 209 -9.84 7.40 -7.99
C ALA A 209 -10.35 8.59 -8.80
N ARG A 210 -10.52 9.75 -8.17
CA ARG A 210 -11.03 10.96 -8.82
C ARG A 210 -10.03 11.61 -9.78
N SER A 211 -8.74 11.50 -9.48
CA SER A 211 -7.71 12.30 -10.17
C SER A 211 -6.86 11.44 -11.10
N ARG A 212 -6.81 11.78 -12.38
CA ARG A 212 -5.84 11.18 -13.31
C ARG A 212 -4.45 11.77 -13.06
N ARG A 213 -3.43 10.93 -13.17
CA ARG A 213 -2.05 11.41 -13.11
C ARG A 213 -1.71 12.25 -14.32
N VAL A 214 -1.25 13.46 -14.08
CA VAL A 214 -0.57 14.30 -15.08
C VAL A 214 0.91 14.29 -14.71
N PRO A 215 1.82 13.83 -15.58
CA PRO A 215 3.25 13.77 -15.28
C PRO A 215 3.78 15.08 -14.69
N ASP A 216 4.63 14.94 -13.66
CA ASP A 216 5.36 16.04 -13.00
C ASP A 216 4.48 17.15 -12.39
N ARG A 217 3.18 16.89 -12.17
CA ARG A 217 2.28 17.79 -11.44
C ARG A 217 1.77 17.15 -10.16
N PRO A 218 1.95 17.82 -9.00
CA PRO A 218 1.30 17.39 -7.77
C PRO A 218 -0.22 17.34 -7.92
N ILE A 219 -0.85 16.44 -7.19
CA ILE A 219 -2.30 16.29 -7.15
C ILE A 219 -2.79 16.67 -5.77
N GLY A 220 -3.70 17.63 -5.71
CA GLY A 220 -4.37 18.00 -4.46
C GLY A 220 -5.19 16.84 -3.92
N MET A 221 -4.96 16.49 -2.66
CA MET A 221 -5.69 15.44 -1.96
C MET A 221 -6.86 16.06 -1.20
N GLU A 222 -7.94 16.39 -1.91
CA GLU A 222 -9.08 17.13 -1.37
C GLU A 222 -9.73 16.42 -0.17
N ARG A 223 -9.95 15.10 -0.26
CA ARG A 223 -10.62 14.32 0.78
C ARG A 223 -9.73 14.12 2.00
N ILE A 224 -8.44 13.88 1.80
CA ILE A 224 -7.47 13.85 2.90
C ILE A 224 -7.42 15.22 3.59
N SER A 225 -7.38 16.30 2.82
CA SER A 225 -7.35 17.67 3.36
C SER A 225 -8.63 18.01 4.14
N GLU A 226 -9.80 17.64 3.61
CA GLU A 226 -11.10 17.80 4.29
C GLU A 226 -11.17 16.99 5.59
N LEU A 227 -10.63 15.76 5.59
CA LEU A 227 -10.57 14.95 6.79
C LEU A 227 -9.58 15.55 7.82
N ALA A 228 -8.42 16.04 7.37
CA ALA A 228 -7.41 16.68 8.21
C ALA A 228 -7.94 17.95 8.90
N ARG A 229 -8.75 18.75 8.20
CA ARG A 229 -9.43 19.92 8.80
C ARG A 229 -10.39 19.55 9.94
N ARG A 230 -10.98 18.35 9.89
CA ARG A 230 -11.92 17.85 10.92
C ARG A 230 -11.21 17.20 12.10
N VAL A 231 -10.17 16.42 11.86
CA VAL A 231 -9.50 15.60 12.90
C VAL A 231 -8.19 16.22 13.43
N GLY A 232 -7.67 17.23 12.73
CA GLY A 232 -6.39 17.86 13.02
C GLY A 232 -5.21 17.26 12.24
N GLN A 233 -4.25 18.11 11.87
CA GLN A 233 -3.07 17.72 11.09
C GLN A 233 -2.16 16.73 11.82
N ALA A 234 -1.98 16.89 13.13
CA ALA A 234 -1.11 16.01 13.91
C ALA A 234 -1.61 14.56 13.88
N GLU A 235 -2.91 14.34 14.09
CA GLU A 235 -3.52 13.01 14.08
C GLU A 235 -3.61 12.43 12.66
N MET A 236 -3.86 13.28 11.66
CA MET A 236 -3.78 12.89 10.25
C MET A 236 -2.38 12.40 9.87
N ASN A 237 -1.34 13.18 10.16
CA ASN A 237 0.05 12.83 9.85
C ASN A 237 0.50 11.57 10.60
N ARG A 238 0.09 11.42 11.87
CA ARG A 238 0.32 10.20 12.65
C ARG A 238 -0.32 8.99 11.99
N THR A 239 -1.56 9.11 11.52
CA THR A 239 -2.29 8.00 10.89
C THR A 239 -1.72 7.64 9.52
N LEU A 240 -1.39 8.63 8.68
CA LEU A 240 -0.68 8.40 7.42
C LEU A 240 0.67 7.72 7.66
N GLY A 241 1.41 8.15 8.70
CA GLY A 241 2.66 7.54 9.11
C GLY A 241 2.53 6.09 9.59
N GLN A 242 1.40 5.72 10.22
CA GLN A 242 1.11 4.33 10.57
C GLN A 242 0.83 3.46 9.34
N ILE A 243 0.02 3.96 8.41
CA ILE A 243 -0.38 3.24 7.19
C ILE A 243 0.84 2.99 6.29
N PHE A 244 1.66 4.03 6.07
CA PHE A 244 2.80 3.95 5.15
C PHE A 244 4.16 3.70 5.82
N ARG A 245 4.20 3.55 7.16
CA ARG A 245 5.40 3.35 8.00
C ARG A 245 6.44 4.47 7.82
N HIS A 246 6.12 5.65 8.36
CA HIS A 246 6.97 6.83 8.32
C HIS A 246 7.20 7.41 9.74
N GLU A 247 8.47 7.55 10.14
CA GLU A 247 8.86 8.00 11.50
C GLU A 247 9.34 9.46 11.58
N GLY A 248 8.92 10.31 10.64
CA GLY A 248 9.34 11.71 10.58
C GLY A 248 8.21 12.73 10.44
N THR A 249 8.59 14.00 10.29
CA THR A 249 7.69 15.13 10.00
C THR A 249 7.69 15.55 8.53
N GLY A 250 8.37 14.80 7.66
CA GLY A 250 8.46 15.04 6.22
C GLY A 250 7.35 14.39 5.39
N PRO A 251 7.48 14.42 4.05
CA PRO A 251 6.57 13.74 3.13
C PRO A 251 6.49 12.24 3.44
N VAL A 252 5.27 11.71 3.47
CA VAL A 252 5.01 10.30 3.72
C VAL A 252 5.14 9.54 2.41
N THR A 253 6.24 8.80 2.23
CA THR A 253 6.49 7.99 1.04
C THR A 253 5.47 6.86 0.93
N VAL A 254 4.76 6.80 -0.20
CA VAL A 254 3.81 5.73 -0.52
C VAL A 254 4.48 4.70 -1.42
N ILE A 255 5.04 5.14 -2.55
CA ILE A 255 5.85 4.30 -3.45
C ILE A 255 7.27 4.82 -3.40
N ASP A 256 8.20 3.90 -3.17
CA ASP A 256 9.63 4.17 -3.12
C ASP A 256 10.30 3.55 -4.35
N THR A 257 11.13 4.35 -5.03
CA THR A 257 11.90 3.97 -6.23
C THR A 257 12.79 2.77 -6.00
N ARG A 258 13.24 2.52 -4.76
CA ARG A 258 14.08 1.36 -4.42
C ARG A 258 13.38 0.03 -4.68
N TYR A 259 12.07 -0.01 -4.51
CA TYR A 259 11.26 -1.22 -4.74
C TYR A 259 10.53 -1.21 -6.09
N ASN A 260 10.41 -0.04 -6.73
CA ASN A 260 9.74 0.13 -8.02
C ASN A 260 10.62 1.04 -8.92
N PRO A 261 11.76 0.54 -9.43
CA PRO A 261 12.74 1.38 -10.14
C PRO A 261 12.21 1.95 -11.46
N ASP A 262 11.15 1.37 -12.01
CA ASP A 262 10.42 1.83 -13.19
C ASP A 262 9.48 3.02 -12.90
N ILE A 263 9.27 3.34 -11.62
CA ILE A 263 8.33 4.35 -11.15
C ILE A 263 9.06 5.33 -10.24
N GLY A 264 8.92 6.63 -10.51
CA GLY A 264 9.49 7.63 -9.60
C GLY A 264 8.76 7.69 -8.26
N THR A 265 9.39 8.29 -7.25
CA THR A 265 8.86 8.31 -5.88
C THR A 265 7.49 8.97 -5.84
N VAL A 266 6.54 8.33 -5.14
CA VAL A 266 5.22 8.90 -4.87
C VAL A 266 5.10 9.12 -3.37
N ALA A 267 4.85 10.36 -2.96
CA ALA A 267 4.75 10.72 -1.54
C ALA A 267 3.59 11.68 -1.28
N VAL A 268 2.99 11.56 -0.10
CA VAL A 268 2.01 12.52 0.40
C VAL A 268 2.76 13.63 1.15
N ARG A 269 2.73 14.84 0.61
CA ARG A 269 3.32 16.02 1.25
C ARG A 269 2.32 16.61 2.25
N PRO A 270 2.68 16.70 3.55
CA PRO A 270 1.84 17.36 4.52
C PRO A 270 1.85 18.89 4.31
N PRO A 271 0.79 19.60 4.72
CA PRO A 271 0.78 21.05 4.77
C PRO A 271 1.83 21.60 5.74
N SER A 272 2.12 22.89 5.62
CA SER A 272 2.97 23.60 6.57
C SER A 272 2.43 23.44 8.00
N PRO A 273 3.29 23.24 9.04
CA PRO A 273 2.84 23.11 10.43
C PRO A 273 2.03 24.31 10.95
N ARG A 274 2.14 25.47 10.29
CA ARG A 274 1.40 26.71 10.62
C ARG A 274 0.09 26.86 9.84
N ALA A 275 -0.19 25.97 8.90
CA ALA A 275 -1.43 26.03 8.12
C ALA A 275 -2.64 25.78 9.03
N ALA A 276 -3.74 26.48 8.79
CA ALA A 276 -4.99 26.30 9.51
C ALA A 276 -6.18 26.54 8.57
N GLY A 277 -7.34 25.97 8.90
CA GLY A 277 -8.54 26.07 8.07
C GLY A 277 -8.28 25.62 6.63
N ASP A 278 -8.67 26.45 5.67
CA ASP A 278 -8.55 26.14 4.24
C ASP A 278 -7.10 26.09 3.72
N ALA A 279 -6.13 26.62 4.49
CA ALA A 279 -4.71 26.49 4.16
C ALA A 279 -4.15 25.06 4.40
N VAL A 280 -4.92 24.19 5.07
CA VAL A 280 -4.56 22.78 5.25
C VAL A 280 -4.83 22.03 3.94
N SER A 281 -3.78 21.90 3.12
CA SER A 281 -3.80 21.16 1.86
C SER A 281 -2.69 20.10 1.85
N TYR A 282 -3.08 18.86 1.61
CA TYR A 282 -2.18 17.75 1.33
C TYR A 282 -2.06 17.55 -0.17
N ASP A 283 -0.86 17.29 -0.63
CA ASP A 283 -0.59 17.03 -2.05
C ASP A 283 0.08 15.68 -2.23
N LEU A 284 -0.34 14.93 -3.25
CA LEU A 284 0.36 13.76 -3.73
C LEU A 284 1.39 14.21 -4.76
N VAL A 285 2.67 14.11 -4.42
CA VAL A 285 3.78 14.45 -5.30
C VAL A 285 4.32 13.19 -5.95
N HIS A 286 4.65 13.32 -7.24
CA HIS A 286 5.31 12.26 -7.99
C HIS A 286 6.28 12.89 -9.00
N THR A 287 7.54 12.48 -8.97
CA THR A 287 8.56 12.94 -9.92
C THR A 287 8.81 11.84 -10.93
N LYS A 288 9.00 12.17 -12.21
CA LYS A 288 9.56 11.22 -13.17
C LYS A 288 11.08 11.25 -13.07
N VAL A 289 11.74 10.09 -13.15
CA VAL A 289 13.14 10.02 -13.54
C VAL A 289 13.22 10.48 -14.99
N SER A 290 13.55 11.75 -15.24
CA SER A 290 13.83 12.24 -16.58
C SER A 290 15.25 12.81 -16.61
N ALA A 291 16.02 12.30 -17.56
CA ALA A 291 17.41 12.62 -17.83
C ALA A 291 17.66 14.13 -17.91
N ALA A 292 18.85 14.52 -17.44
CA ALA A 292 19.37 15.87 -17.42
C ALA A 292 19.19 16.60 -18.76
N GLY A 293 18.61 17.80 -18.70
CA GLY A 293 18.72 18.82 -19.74
C GLY A 293 19.52 19.99 -19.18
N PRO A 294 20.54 20.50 -19.90
CA PRO A 294 21.42 21.53 -19.37
C PRO A 294 20.74 22.90 -19.48
N SER A 295 20.60 23.60 -18.36
CA SER A 295 20.33 25.04 -18.37
C SER A 295 21.65 25.78 -18.25
N MET A 296 22.17 26.25 -19.38
CA MET A 296 23.27 27.21 -19.43
C MET A 296 22.79 28.58 -18.94
N GLY A 297 23.55 29.16 -18.01
CA GLY A 297 23.49 30.56 -17.60
C GLY A 297 24.80 30.89 -16.86
N PRO A 298 25.49 32.00 -17.18
CA PRO A 298 26.92 32.14 -16.95
C PRO A 298 27.29 32.57 -15.52
N ASP A 299 28.44 32.03 -15.13
CA ASP A 299 29.46 32.41 -14.14
C ASP A 299 29.31 33.73 -13.35
N LEU A 300 29.47 33.64 -12.03
CA LEU A 300 30.46 34.42 -11.25
C LEU A 300 30.46 33.96 -9.77
N GLY A 301 31.65 33.59 -9.30
CA GLY A 301 31.87 32.89 -8.04
C GLY A 301 31.57 33.66 -6.75
N THR A 302 30.94 32.94 -5.83
CA THR A 302 31.12 32.99 -4.37
C THR A 302 30.64 31.65 -3.83
N THR A 303 31.30 31.14 -2.79
CA THR A 303 31.01 29.87 -2.12
C THR A 303 29.53 29.71 -1.73
N ASP A 304 28.74 29.05 -2.56
CA ASP A 304 27.39 28.61 -2.22
C ASP A 304 27.46 27.26 -1.49
N ALA A 305 27.06 27.28 -0.21
CA ALA A 305 27.06 26.13 0.68
C ALA A 305 25.85 25.21 0.41
N GLY A 306 25.72 24.66 -0.80
CA GLY A 306 24.73 23.60 -1.11
C GLY A 306 25.12 22.24 -0.52
N SER A 307 24.25 21.25 -0.45
CA SER A 307 24.62 19.92 0.07
C SER A 307 25.74 19.29 -0.78
N PRO A 308 26.78 18.62 -0.22
CA PRO A 308 27.84 17.97 -1.02
C PRO A 308 27.31 16.90 -1.98
N TRP A 309 26.06 16.49 -1.79
CA TRP A 309 25.37 15.52 -2.63
C TRP A 309 24.75 16.09 -3.91
N GLU A 310 24.56 17.41 -3.97
CA GLU A 310 23.79 18.10 -5.02
C GLU A 310 24.69 18.85 -6.02
N ARG A 311 26.00 18.96 -5.74
CA ARG A 311 26.94 19.80 -6.50
C ARG A 311 27.68 19.10 -7.64
N GLY A 312 27.29 17.87 -8.00
CA GLY A 312 28.08 17.00 -8.89
C GLY A 312 29.22 16.28 -8.13
N PRO A 313 30.13 15.57 -8.82
CA PRO A 313 31.14 14.71 -8.18
C PRO A 313 32.07 15.53 -7.28
N VAL A 314 32.04 15.24 -5.99
CA VAL A 314 32.98 15.79 -5.01
C VAL A 314 34.27 14.97 -5.05
N ALA A 315 35.40 15.61 -5.36
CA ALA A 315 36.68 14.93 -5.46
C ALA A 315 37.15 14.38 -4.09
N GLN A 316 38.01 13.36 -4.10
CA GLN A 316 38.51 12.71 -2.88
C GLN A 316 39.17 13.68 -1.89
N LYS A 317 40.01 14.60 -2.40
CA LYS A 317 40.63 15.67 -1.60
C LYS A 317 39.62 16.59 -0.92
N ASP A 318 38.50 16.86 -1.59
CA ASP A 318 37.45 17.70 -1.03
C ASP A 318 36.69 16.96 0.07
N TRP A 319 36.46 15.65 -0.10
CA TRP A 319 35.90 14.78 0.94
C TRP A 319 36.77 14.70 2.19
N GLU A 320 38.09 14.52 2.04
CA GLU A 320 39.04 14.56 3.15
C GLU A 320 38.94 15.90 3.92
N GLY A 321 38.89 17.02 3.18
CA GLY A 321 38.70 18.35 3.75
C GLY A 321 37.37 18.53 4.48
N ILE A 322 36.27 18.05 3.89
CA ILE A 322 34.92 18.10 4.49
C ILE A 322 34.88 17.28 5.78
N LEU A 323 35.37 16.04 5.76
CA LEU A 323 35.37 15.16 6.95
C LEU A 323 36.24 15.74 8.07
N GLY A 324 37.43 16.23 7.74
CA GLY A 324 38.33 16.86 8.70
C GLY A 324 37.74 18.14 9.33
N LEU A 325 37.07 18.98 8.53
CA LEU A 325 36.41 20.19 9.02
C LEU A 325 35.21 19.85 9.92
N LEU A 326 34.36 18.91 9.49
CA LEU A 326 33.21 18.46 10.29
C LEU A 326 33.64 17.81 11.60
N GLN A 327 34.72 17.04 11.60
CA GLN A 327 35.27 16.44 12.82
C GLN A 327 35.75 17.53 13.80
N LYS A 328 36.55 18.50 13.32
CA LYS A 328 37.05 19.61 14.15
C LYS A 328 35.92 20.47 14.73
N GLN A 329 34.89 20.73 13.95
CA GLN A 329 33.76 21.57 14.36
C GLN A 329 32.65 20.81 15.10
N LYS A 330 32.76 19.48 15.27
CA LYS A 330 31.67 18.59 15.70
C LYS A 330 30.39 18.82 14.88
N GLY A 331 30.58 19.15 13.61
CA GLY A 331 29.54 19.45 12.64
C GLY A 331 28.74 18.22 12.25
N LYS A 332 27.67 18.46 11.50
CA LYS A 332 26.77 17.41 11.02
C LYS A 332 26.86 17.29 9.51
N LEU A 333 27.04 16.05 9.02
CA LEU A 333 26.85 15.74 7.61
C LEU A 333 25.36 15.47 7.33
N GLU A 334 24.84 16.05 6.25
CA GLU A 334 23.48 15.79 5.79
C GLU A 334 23.38 14.37 5.17
N PRO A 335 22.23 13.68 5.27
CA PRO A 335 22.06 12.38 4.63
C PRO A 335 22.23 12.49 3.11
N PRO A 336 22.81 11.49 2.45
CA PRO A 336 22.85 11.45 1.01
C PRO A 336 21.43 11.19 0.45
N PRO A 337 21.16 11.51 -0.83
CA PRO A 337 19.87 11.28 -1.47
C PRO A 337 19.42 9.83 -1.31
N ILE A 338 18.33 9.61 -0.56
CA ILE A 338 17.87 8.28 -0.14
C ILE A 338 17.49 7.40 -1.35
N GLU A 339 17.07 8.01 -2.45
CA GLU A 339 16.56 7.34 -3.64
C GLU A 339 17.66 6.64 -4.46
N ASN A 340 18.92 7.11 -4.42
CA ASN A 340 19.98 6.55 -5.27
C ASN A 340 21.43 6.84 -4.82
N TYR A 341 21.68 6.99 -3.50
CA TYR A 341 23.02 7.36 -3.04
C TYR A 341 24.13 6.43 -3.52
N ARG A 342 23.87 5.13 -3.73
CA ARG A 342 24.85 4.18 -4.26
C ARG A 342 25.31 4.48 -5.69
N ASN A 343 24.47 5.11 -6.52
CA ASN A 343 24.87 5.53 -7.87
C ASN A 343 25.22 7.03 -7.93
N ASN A 344 25.29 7.71 -6.77
CA ASN A 344 25.70 9.10 -6.70
C ASN A 344 27.23 9.17 -6.73
N GLU A 345 27.79 9.95 -7.66
CA GLU A 345 29.24 10.05 -7.86
C GLU A 345 29.97 10.54 -6.60
N SER A 346 29.40 11.50 -5.86
CA SER A 346 29.99 11.98 -4.61
C SER A 346 29.98 10.92 -3.51
N TYR A 347 28.99 10.02 -3.49
CA TYR A 347 29.01 8.89 -2.57
C TYR A 347 30.07 7.85 -2.95
N LEU A 348 30.25 7.59 -4.25
CA LEU A 348 31.30 6.69 -4.73
C LEU A 348 32.70 7.21 -4.37
N GLU A 349 32.92 8.52 -4.52
CA GLU A 349 34.17 9.18 -4.12
C GLU A 349 34.38 9.16 -2.60
N LEU A 350 33.34 9.44 -1.80
CA LEU A 350 33.41 9.29 -0.35
C LEU A 350 33.76 7.85 0.04
N ARG A 351 33.11 6.88 -0.58
CA ARG A 351 33.37 5.46 -0.33
C ARG A 351 34.81 5.09 -0.71
N ALA A 352 35.34 5.61 -1.81
CA ALA A 352 36.74 5.41 -2.20
C ALA A 352 37.67 5.95 -1.11
N VAL A 353 37.45 7.18 -0.63
CA VAL A 353 38.21 7.78 0.47
C VAL A 353 38.17 6.92 1.74
N ILE A 354 37.01 6.38 2.12
CA ILE A 354 36.88 5.49 3.29
C ILE A 354 37.66 4.19 3.12
N VAL A 355 37.78 3.68 1.89
CA VAL A 355 38.56 2.47 1.60
C VAL A 355 40.06 2.77 1.64
N THR A 356 40.51 3.90 1.09
CA THR A 356 41.94 4.19 0.87
C THR A 356 42.63 4.98 1.97
N ASP A 357 41.92 5.80 2.75
CA ASP A 357 42.50 6.68 3.76
C ASP A 357 41.99 6.35 5.18
N GLU A 358 42.91 5.96 6.06
CA GLU A 358 42.61 5.67 7.46
C GLU A 358 42.17 6.91 8.27
N THR A 359 42.80 8.06 8.03
CA THR A 359 42.49 9.30 8.74
C THR A 359 41.07 9.76 8.41
N ALA A 360 40.70 9.72 7.13
CA ALA A 360 39.34 10.03 6.70
C ALA A 360 38.32 9.01 7.24
N ARG A 361 38.66 7.72 7.28
CA ARG A 361 37.83 6.66 7.88
C ARG A 361 37.57 6.89 9.37
N ARG A 362 38.60 7.23 10.15
CA ARG A 362 38.44 7.58 11.58
C ARG A 362 37.60 8.85 11.75
N ALA A 363 37.84 9.89 10.93
CA ALA A 363 37.03 11.11 10.97
C ALA A 363 35.55 10.79 10.72
N PHE A 364 35.26 10.00 9.69
CA PHE A 364 33.93 9.55 9.31
C PHE A 364 33.18 8.77 10.40
N LEU A 365 33.86 7.95 11.20
CA LEU A 365 33.25 7.24 12.32
C LEU A 365 32.88 8.18 13.48
N THR A 366 33.57 9.31 13.61
CA THR A 366 33.37 10.26 14.73
C THR A 366 32.41 11.42 14.45
N ILE A 367 32.15 11.75 13.18
CA ILE A 367 31.24 12.87 12.81
C ILE A 367 29.76 12.53 13.08
N ARG A 368 28.95 13.56 13.38
CA ARG A 368 27.50 13.39 13.56
C ARG A 368 26.81 13.27 12.19
N TRP A 369 26.14 12.14 11.93
CA TRP A 369 25.46 11.92 10.66
C TRP A 369 24.07 11.28 10.85
N LYS A 370 23.01 12.05 10.55
CA LYS A 370 21.63 11.55 10.61
C LYS A 370 21.27 10.95 9.25
N GLY A 371 20.91 9.67 9.21
CA GLY A 371 20.63 8.95 7.94
C GLY A 371 21.87 8.38 7.26
N LYS A 372 22.92 8.07 8.04
CA LYS A 372 24.15 7.41 7.59
C LYS A 372 23.81 6.07 6.90
N PRO A 373 24.31 5.79 5.68
CA PRO A 373 24.15 4.49 5.05
C PRO A 373 24.76 3.38 5.91
N SER A 374 23.92 2.45 6.40
CA SER A 374 24.36 1.40 7.33
C SER A 374 25.50 0.58 6.77
N GLY A 375 25.42 0.14 5.50
CA GLY A 375 26.49 -0.64 4.88
C GLY A 375 27.85 0.06 4.86
N LEU A 376 27.88 1.38 4.58
CA LEU A 376 29.12 2.15 4.56
C LEU A 376 29.70 2.35 5.97
N ALA A 377 28.84 2.47 6.99
CA ALA A 377 29.28 2.51 8.38
C ALA A 377 29.97 1.19 8.78
N LEU A 378 29.31 0.07 8.49
CA LEU A 378 29.83 -1.27 8.78
C LEU A 378 31.13 -1.57 8.02
N LEU A 379 31.23 -1.11 6.76
CA LEU A 379 32.48 -1.20 6.00
C LEU A 379 33.61 -0.39 6.67
N ALA A 380 33.31 0.84 7.10
CA ALA A 380 34.30 1.68 7.79
C ALA A 380 34.76 1.06 9.12
N GLU A 381 33.86 0.42 9.87
CA GLU A 381 34.16 -0.30 11.10
C GLU A 381 35.03 -1.53 10.82
N LEU A 382 34.64 -2.38 9.87
CA LEU A 382 35.44 -3.55 9.44
C LEU A 382 36.86 -3.15 9.01
N LEU A 383 37.01 -2.06 8.24
CA LEU A 383 38.31 -1.57 7.79
C LEU A 383 39.13 -0.88 8.89
N ALA A 384 38.50 -0.40 9.96
CA ALA A 384 39.19 0.18 11.10
C ALA A 384 39.67 -0.89 12.10
N GLU A 385 38.86 -1.94 12.32
CA GLU A 385 39.15 -2.98 13.31
C GLU A 385 39.81 -4.23 12.71
N GLY A 386 39.75 -4.40 11.38
CA GLY A 386 40.30 -5.55 10.66
C GLY A 386 39.44 -6.81 10.72
N SER A 387 38.43 -6.83 11.59
CA SER A 387 37.42 -7.89 11.71
C SER A 387 36.09 -7.31 12.16
N PHE A 388 34.99 -7.94 11.77
CA PHE A 388 33.64 -7.49 12.13
C PHE A 388 32.72 -8.70 12.36
N ILE A 389 31.98 -8.66 13.47
CA ILE A 389 30.92 -9.61 13.79
C ILE A 389 29.60 -8.83 13.77
N PRO A 390 28.64 -9.17 12.90
CA PRO A 390 27.32 -8.56 12.90
C PRO A 390 26.60 -8.77 14.24
N ASP A 391 26.06 -7.69 14.80
CA ASP A 391 25.22 -7.77 16.00
C ASP A 391 23.84 -8.38 15.70
N VAL A 392 23.33 -8.15 14.48
CA VAL A 392 22.11 -8.75 13.96
C VAL A 392 22.29 -9.23 12.52
N GLU A 393 21.48 -10.20 12.10
CA GLU A 393 21.58 -10.83 10.77
C GLU A 393 21.54 -9.81 9.63
N THR A 394 20.73 -8.75 9.77
CA THR A 394 20.59 -7.68 8.78
C THR A 394 21.87 -6.87 8.56
N ASP A 395 22.75 -6.78 9.57
CA ASP A 395 24.01 -6.05 9.42
C ASP A 395 24.97 -6.79 8.49
N GLY A 396 24.95 -8.13 8.54
CA GLY A 396 25.66 -8.96 7.58
C GLY A 396 25.17 -8.68 6.15
N ASP A 397 23.85 -8.62 5.94
CA ASP A 397 23.28 -8.34 4.62
C ASP A 397 23.62 -6.92 4.13
N TYR A 398 23.62 -5.91 5.01
CA TYR A 398 24.01 -4.54 4.68
C TYR A 398 25.48 -4.42 4.30
N LEU A 399 26.35 -5.10 5.05
CA LEU A 399 27.79 -5.13 4.79
C LEU A 399 28.10 -5.83 3.47
N GLU A 400 27.55 -7.03 3.23
CA GLU A 400 27.75 -7.76 1.96
C GLU A 400 27.25 -6.97 0.76
N ALA A 401 26.11 -6.28 0.90
CA ALA A 401 25.58 -5.41 -0.14
C ALA A 401 26.48 -4.19 -0.42
N GLU A 402 27.24 -3.73 0.57
CA GLU A 402 28.23 -2.65 0.41
C GLU A 402 29.54 -3.17 -0.19
N LEU A 403 29.99 -4.36 0.21
CA LEU A 403 31.17 -5.02 -0.34
C LEU A 403 31.01 -5.32 -1.83
N GLY A 404 29.85 -5.85 -2.23
CA GLY A 404 29.53 -6.13 -3.64
C GLY A 404 29.28 -4.88 -4.51
N HIS A 405 29.39 -3.66 -3.96
CA HIS A 405 29.08 -2.44 -4.69
C HIS A 405 30.16 -2.01 -5.69
N LEU A 406 31.46 -2.20 -5.37
CA LEU A 406 32.56 -1.88 -6.30
C LEU A 406 32.58 -2.78 -7.53
N GLU A 407 32.15 -4.03 -7.35
CA GLU A 407 32.27 -5.07 -8.37
C GLU A 407 31.07 -5.05 -9.35
N LYS A 408 30.02 -4.25 -9.07
CA LYS A 408 28.85 -4.03 -9.96
C LYS A 408 29.17 -3.29 -11.28
N GLY A 409 30.39 -2.77 -11.44
CA GLY A 409 30.84 -2.19 -12.71
C GLY A 409 31.19 -3.24 -13.79
N ASP A 410 31.36 -4.51 -13.42
CA ASP A 410 31.66 -5.60 -14.35
C ASP A 410 30.45 -6.52 -14.51
N THR A 411 29.82 -6.48 -15.69
CA THR A 411 28.62 -7.26 -16.03
C THR A 411 28.82 -8.78 -15.99
N ASN A 412 30.07 -9.27 -15.94
CA ASN A 412 30.39 -10.69 -15.88
C ASN A 412 30.78 -11.16 -14.47
N TYR A 413 30.81 -10.26 -13.50
CA TYR A 413 31.29 -10.57 -12.17
C TYR A 413 30.26 -11.35 -11.34
N ARG A 414 30.66 -12.53 -10.88
CA ARG A 414 29.98 -13.28 -9.82
C ARG A 414 30.94 -13.36 -8.63
N PRO A 415 30.62 -12.80 -7.45
CA PRO A 415 31.48 -12.95 -6.29
C PRO A 415 31.61 -14.44 -5.95
N LYS A 416 32.84 -14.88 -5.67
CA LYS A 416 33.03 -16.18 -5.00
C LYS A 416 32.36 -16.07 -3.64
N GLU A 417 31.50 -17.04 -3.29
CA GLU A 417 30.74 -17.01 -2.05
C GLU A 417 31.62 -16.63 -0.85
N GLY A 418 31.27 -15.50 -0.21
CA GLY A 418 31.96 -15.02 0.99
C GLY A 418 33.36 -14.43 0.77
N ARG A 419 33.76 -14.00 -0.43
CA ARG A 419 35.05 -13.33 -0.64
C ARG A 419 34.91 -12.12 -1.56
N TRP A 420 35.50 -10.98 -1.16
CA TRP A 420 35.45 -9.71 -1.90
C TRP A 420 36.83 -9.08 -2.02
N THR A 421 37.07 -8.33 -3.10
CA THR A 421 38.31 -7.58 -3.31
C THR A 421 38.01 -6.10 -3.50
N LEU A 422 38.52 -5.24 -2.61
CA LEU A 422 38.37 -3.79 -2.66
C LEU A 422 39.76 -3.16 -2.91
N GLY A 423 40.14 -2.97 -4.18
CA GLY A 423 41.48 -2.54 -4.53
C GLY A 423 42.54 -3.57 -4.12
N GLU A 424 43.48 -3.19 -3.25
CA GLU A 424 44.49 -4.12 -2.68
C GLU A 424 43.97 -4.93 -1.48
N ILE A 425 42.78 -4.60 -0.94
CA ILE A 425 42.22 -5.18 0.29
C ILE A 425 41.36 -6.40 -0.07
N LYS A 426 41.59 -7.53 0.61
CA LYS A 426 40.75 -8.73 0.49
C LYS A 426 39.91 -8.91 1.75
N ILE A 427 38.65 -9.28 1.59
CA ILE A 427 37.73 -9.51 2.70
C ILE A 427 37.13 -10.91 2.54
N VAL A 428 37.08 -11.66 3.64
CA VAL A 428 36.56 -13.03 3.69
C VAL A 428 35.46 -13.11 4.76
N ARG A 429 34.37 -13.79 4.41
CA ARG A 429 33.32 -14.22 5.32
C ARG A 429 33.58 -15.65 5.77
N GLU A 430 33.61 -15.85 7.08
CA GLU A 430 33.65 -17.14 7.74
C GLU A 430 32.27 -17.41 8.36
N VAL A 431 31.76 -18.64 8.25
CA VAL A 431 30.47 -19.04 8.85
C VAL A 431 30.75 -20.10 9.90
N ALA A 432 30.49 -19.77 11.16
CA ALA A 432 30.68 -20.68 12.29
C ALA A 432 29.42 -21.55 12.52
N GLU A 433 29.54 -22.57 13.38
CA GLU A 433 28.40 -23.38 13.82
C GLU A 433 27.29 -22.48 14.39
N GLY A 434 26.05 -22.67 13.90
CA GLY A 434 24.91 -21.81 14.24
C GLY A 434 24.63 -20.66 13.25
N ASN A 435 25.20 -20.69 12.04
CA ASN A 435 25.00 -19.70 10.97
C ASN A 435 25.46 -18.27 11.33
N VAL A 436 26.35 -18.12 12.30
CA VAL A 436 26.95 -16.83 12.65
C VAL A 436 27.99 -16.47 11.59
N ARG A 437 27.81 -15.31 10.95
CA ARG A 437 28.72 -14.79 9.91
C ARG A 437 29.77 -13.89 10.58
N THR A 438 31.04 -14.09 10.28
CA THR A 438 32.14 -13.20 10.71
C THR A 438 32.89 -12.72 9.48
N TYR A 439 33.30 -11.46 9.46
CA TYR A 439 34.05 -10.86 8.36
C TYR A 439 35.45 -10.51 8.82
N ARG A 440 36.46 -10.81 7.99
CA ARG A 440 37.86 -10.52 8.29
C ARG A 440 38.56 -9.95 7.06
N VAL A 441 39.41 -8.94 7.28
CA VAL A 441 40.34 -8.45 6.27
C VAL A 441 41.49 -9.46 6.14
N ASP A 442 41.68 -9.98 4.94
CA ASP A 442 42.70 -10.97 4.61
C ASP A 442 43.94 -10.28 4.02
N GLY A 443 44.82 -9.80 4.91
CA GLY A 443 46.03 -9.04 4.57
C GLY A 443 46.36 -7.97 5.60
N LYS A 444 47.48 -7.26 5.44
CA LYS A 444 47.77 -6.07 6.25
C LYS A 444 47.08 -4.85 5.64
N LEU A 445 46.24 -4.17 6.41
CA LEU A 445 45.87 -2.78 6.16
C LEU A 445 47.19 -1.97 6.21
N LYS A 446 47.50 -1.17 5.18
CA LYS A 446 48.66 -0.27 5.24
C LYS A 446 48.34 0.83 6.25
N ASP A 447 49.24 0.99 7.22
CA ASP A 447 49.25 2.05 8.24
C ASP A 447 49.33 3.46 7.64
#